data_AF-A0A0C3RA55-F1
#
_entry.id   AF-A0A0C3RA55-F1
#
_cell.length_a   1.000
_cell.length_b   1.000
_cell.length_c   1.000
_cell.angle_alpha   90.00
_cell.angle_beta   90.00
_cell.angle_gamma   90.00
#
_symmetry.space_group_name_H-M   'P 1'
#
loop_
_entity.id
_entity.type
_entity.pdbx_description
1 polymer ?
#
loop_
_entity_poly.entity_id
_entity_poly.type
_entity_poly.pdbx_seq_one_letter_code
_entity_poly.pdbx_strand_id
1 'polypeptide(L)'
;KSPLQEAWPEALLAKAARIKLVALDVDGIMSDGKIYFSAKGDELKGFNILDGLGLKQIMAAGITIAVITGRSSPLTEKRMGDLGIP
;
A
#
# COMPACT_ATOMS: atom_id res chain seq x y z
N LYS A 1 -7.07 -14.56 11.06
CA LYS A 1 -5.77 -15.24 11.25
C LYS A 1 -4.69 -14.17 11.03
N SER A 2 -3.74 -14.03 11.96
CA SER A 2 -2.68 -13.00 11.83
C SER A 2 -1.87 -13.23 10.55
N PRO A 3 -1.52 -12.19 9.78
CA PRO A 3 -0.60 -12.30 8.64
C PRO A 3 0.83 -12.70 9.07
N LEU A 4 1.13 -12.62 10.37
CA LEU A 4 2.32 -13.22 10.99
C LEU A 4 2.08 -14.70 11.27
N GLN A 5 1.66 -15.47 10.26
CA GLN A 5 1.68 -16.92 10.35
C GLN A 5 3.13 -17.38 10.45
N GLU A 6 3.44 -18.21 11.45
CA GLU A 6 4.79 -18.72 11.71
C GLU A 6 5.36 -19.54 10.54
N ALA A 7 4.52 -20.01 9.61
CA ALA A 7 4.95 -20.72 8.41
C ALA A 7 3.99 -20.49 7.23
N TRP A 8 4.56 -20.15 6.07
CA TRP A 8 3.90 -20.15 4.77
C TRP A 8 4.28 -21.41 3.98
N PRO A 9 3.40 -21.97 3.12
CA PRO A 9 3.76 -23.12 2.28
C PRO A 9 4.99 -22.82 1.42
N GLU A 10 5.91 -23.78 1.30
CA GLU A 10 7.16 -23.62 0.55
C GLU A 10 6.92 -23.18 -0.91
N ALA A 11 5.89 -23.75 -1.55
CA ALA A 11 5.50 -23.39 -2.90
C ALA A 11 5.07 -21.91 -3.03
N LEU A 12 4.52 -21.30 -1.98
CA LEU A 12 4.15 -19.89 -1.97
C LEU A 12 5.40 -19.01 -1.75
N LEU A 13 6.28 -19.39 -0.82
CA LEU A 13 7.54 -18.69 -0.58
C LEU A 13 8.42 -18.68 -1.85
N ALA A 14 8.53 -19.82 -2.54
CA ALA A 14 9.25 -19.93 -3.80
C ALA A 14 8.67 -19.03 -4.90
N LYS A 15 7.34 -18.82 -4.91
CA LYS A 15 6.69 -17.86 -5.83
C LYS A 15 7.02 -16.41 -5.43
N ALA A 16 6.87 -16.07 -4.15
CA ALA A 16 7.10 -14.72 -3.63
C ALA A 16 8.57 -14.26 -3.79
N ALA A 17 9.54 -15.17 -3.61
CA ALA A 17 10.97 -14.88 -3.77
C ALA A 17 11.37 -14.36 -5.16
N ARG A 18 10.53 -14.57 -6.19
CA ARG A 18 10.77 -14.12 -7.57
C ARG A 18 10.16 -12.76 -7.87
N ILE A 19 9.39 -12.17 -6.95
CA ILE A 19 8.72 -10.89 -7.15
C ILE A 19 9.77 -9.78 -7.23
N LYS A 20 9.66 -8.94 -8.27
CA LYS A 20 10.48 -7.73 -8.47
C LYS A 20 9.66 -6.45 -8.45
N LEU A 21 8.34 -6.57 -8.54
CA LEU A 21 7.42 -5.44 -8.50
C LEU A 21 6.14 -5.82 -7.75
N VAL A 22 5.65 -4.91 -6.90
CA VAL A 22 4.33 -4.99 -6.26
C VAL A 22 3.53 -3.77 -6.70
N ALA A 23 2.40 -4.02 -7.36
CA ALA A 23 1.43 -2.98 -7.71
C ALA A 23 0.23 -3.05 -6.77
N LEU A 24 -0.17 -1.92 -6.19
CA LEU A 24 -1.26 -1.83 -5.22
C LEU A 24 -2.33 -0.85 -5.70
N ASP A 25 -3.59 -1.22 -5.47
CA ASP A 25 -4.66 -0.22 -5.44
C ASP A 25 -4.60 0.57 -4.13
N VAL A 26 -5.30 1.71 -4.10
CA VAL A 26 -5.38 2.58 -2.93
C VAL A 26 -6.62 2.27 -2.13
N ASP A 27 -7.80 2.41 -2.74
CA ASP A 27 -9.05 2.45 -1.99
C ASP A 27 -9.53 1.03 -1.63
N GLY A 28 -9.45 0.70 -0.34
CA GLY A 28 -9.77 -0.63 0.19
C GLY A 28 -8.58 -1.58 0.26
N ILE A 29 -7.39 -1.13 -0.17
CA ILE A 29 -6.13 -1.87 -0.02
C ILE A 29 -5.18 -1.09 0.89
N MET A 30 -4.77 0.11 0.48
CA MET A 30 -3.90 0.99 1.29
C MET A 30 -4.70 1.89 2.25
N SER A 31 -6.00 2.05 1.99
CA SER A 31 -6.97 2.70 2.86
C SER A 31 -8.01 1.69 3.37
N ASP A 32 -8.84 2.11 4.30
CA ASP A 32 -9.98 1.32 4.80
C ASP A 32 -11.17 1.26 3.82
N GLY A 33 -10.99 1.77 2.59
CA GLY A 33 -12.01 1.79 1.54
C GLY A 33 -13.10 2.85 1.74
N LYS A 34 -12.95 3.72 2.74
CA LYS A 34 -13.91 4.80 3.00
C LYS A 34 -13.34 6.12 2.54
N ILE A 35 -14.26 6.99 2.14
CA ILE A 35 -13.98 8.38 1.81
C ILE A 35 -14.90 9.23 2.65
N TYR A 36 -14.30 10.15 3.39
CA TYR A 36 -15.02 11.05 4.27
C TYR A 36 -15.07 12.42 3.62
N PHE A 37 -16.26 13.02 3.58
CA PHE A 37 -16.47 14.36 3.05
C PHE A 37 -16.88 15.31 4.17
N SER A 38 -16.25 16.49 4.21
CA SER A 38 -16.72 17.60 5.04
C SER A 38 -17.96 18.25 4.41
N ALA A 39 -18.74 19.00 5.20
CA ALA A 39 -19.87 19.78 4.69
C ALA A 39 -19.46 20.86 3.67
N LYS A 40 -18.16 21.19 3.58
CA LYS A 40 -17.59 22.13 2.62
C LYS A 40 -17.02 21.45 1.36
N GLY A 41 -17.04 20.11 1.32
CA GLY A 41 -16.53 19.32 0.20
C GLY A 41 -15.09 18.85 0.35
N ASP A 42 -14.45 19.06 1.50
CA ASP A 42 -13.09 18.54 1.74
C ASP A 42 -13.11 17.01 1.81
N GLU A 43 -12.13 16.36 1.19
CA GLU A 43 -11.93 14.91 1.27
C GLU A 43 -10.96 14.57 2.41
N LEU A 44 -11.25 13.49 3.13
CA LEU A 44 -10.37 12.88 4.12
C LEU A 44 -10.21 11.38 3.80
N LYS A 45 -8.97 10.91 3.88
CA LYS A 45 -8.59 9.52 3.61
C LYS A 45 -7.64 9.00 4.69
N GLY A 46 -7.96 7.84 5.26
CA GLY A 46 -7.12 7.17 6.24
C GLY A 46 -6.11 6.23 5.59
N PHE A 47 -4.87 6.26 6.06
CA PHE A 47 -3.81 5.32 5.69
C PHE A 47 -3.19 4.72 6.94
N ASN A 48 -2.71 3.47 6.86
CA ASN A 48 -2.03 2.82 7.97
C ASN A 48 -0.52 3.14 7.98
N ILE A 49 0.01 3.44 9.17
CA ILE A 49 1.44 3.70 9.37
C ILE A 49 2.26 2.41 9.21
N LEU A 50 1.75 1.27 9.68
CA LEU A 50 2.44 -0.03 9.60
C LEU A 50 2.60 -0.49 8.14
N ASP A 51 1.59 -0.23 7.29
CA ASP A 51 1.69 -0.50 5.86
C ASP A 51 2.80 0.33 5.22
N GLY A 52 2.93 1.60 5.63
CA GLY A 52 4.03 2.46 5.19
C GLY A 52 5.42 1.90 5.52
N LEU A 53 5.59 1.33 6.72
CA LEU A 53 6.82 0.65 7.11
C LEU A 53 7.08 -0.58 6.24
N GLY A 54 6.07 -1.42 6.01
CA GLY A 54 6.19 -2.60 5.16
C GLY A 54 6.61 -2.24 3.73
N LEU A 55 6.02 -1.21 3.14
CA LEU A 55 6.38 -0.73 1.81
C LEU A 55 7.83 -0.24 1.74
N LYS A 56 8.29 0.51 2.76
CA LYS A 56 9.69 0.94 2.86
C LYS A 56 10.64 -0.25 2.93
N GLN A 57 10.29 -1.30 3.67
CA GLN A 57 11.09 -2.52 3.76
C GLN A 57 11.16 -3.27 2.42
N ILE A 58 10.03 -3.38 1.70
CA ILE A 58 9.96 -4.00 0.37
C ILE A 58 10.85 -3.22 -0.62
N MET A 59 10.76 -1.89 -0.61
CA MET A 59 11.63 -1.05 -1.45
C MET A 59 13.11 -1.19 -1.09
N ALA A 60 13.45 -1.25 0.20
CA ALA A 60 14.82 -1.48 0.65
C ALA A 60 15.38 -2.85 0.23
N ALA A 61 14.51 -3.84 0.04
CA ALA A 61 14.87 -5.15 -0.53
C ALA A 61 15.03 -5.12 -2.07
N GLY A 62 14.92 -3.95 -2.71
CA GLY A 62 15.10 -3.79 -4.16
C GLY A 62 13.87 -4.17 -4.99
N ILE A 63 12.69 -4.27 -4.36
CA ILE A 63 11.43 -4.54 -5.07
C ILE A 63 10.76 -3.22 -5.39
N THR A 64 10.40 -3.02 -6.66
CA THR A 64 9.70 -1.82 -7.11
C THR A 64 8.27 -1.79 -6.57
N ILE A 65 7.82 -0.64 -6.07
CA ILE A 65 6.43 -0.41 -5.73
C ILE A 65 5.79 0.46 -6.81
N ALA A 66 4.58 0.08 -7.23
CA ALA A 66 3.71 0.89 -8.06
C ALA A 66 2.34 1.03 -7.40
N VAL A 67 1.69 2.17 -7.60
CA VAL A 67 0.32 2.40 -7.14
C VAL A 67 -0.57 2.72 -8.32
N ILE A 68 -1.67 1.98 -8.45
CA ILE A 68 -2.63 2.09 -9.56
C ILE A 68 -4.01 2.24 -8.95
N THR A 69 -4.60 3.43 -9.08
CA THR A 69 -5.93 3.70 -8.52
C THR A 69 -6.84 4.37 -9.54
N GLY A 70 -8.14 4.10 -9.46
CA GLY A 70 -9.15 4.73 -10.30
C GLY A 70 -9.50 6.17 -9.90
N ARG A 71 -9.00 6.65 -8.75
CA ARG A 71 -9.29 8.01 -8.25
C ARG A 71 -8.03 8.86 -8.17
N SER A 72 -8.07 10.05 -8.77
CA SER A 72 -7.07 11.08 -8.52
C SER A 72 -7.40 11.79 -7.20
N SER A 73 -6.47 11.84 -6.25
CA SER A 73 -6.64 12.54 -4.98
C SER A 73 -5.31 13.12 -4.51
N PRO A 74 -5.24 14.42 -4.17
CA PRO A 74 -4.03 15.03 -3.61
C PRO A 74 -3.53 14.34 -2.35
N LEU A 75 -4.42 13.70 -1.58
CA LEU A 75 -4.07 12.93 -0.39
C LEU A 75 -3.27 11.67 -0.73
N THR A 76 -3.66 10.99 -1.82
CA THR A 76 -2.92 9.84 -2.35
C THR A 76 -1.53 10.27 -2.82
N GLU A 77 -1.44 11.32 -3.62
CA GLU A 77 -0.17 11.86 -4.14
C GLU A 77 0.78 12.25 -3.00
N LYS A 78 0.26 12.99 -2.00
CA LYS A 78 1.03 13.33 -0.80
C LYS A 78 1.54 12.08 -0.09
N ARG A 79 0.69 11.06 0.11
CA ARG A 79 1.08 9.83 0.81
C ARG A 79 2.16 9.06 0.02
N MET A 80 2.07 9.02 -1.31
CA MET A 80 3.10 8.39 -2.14
C MET A 80 4.42 9.15 -2.07
N GLY A 81 4.37 10.48 -2.10
CA GLY A 81 5.54 11.34 -1.88
C GLY A 81 6.19 11.11 -0.51
N ASP A 82 5.39 11.05 0.57
CA ASP A 82 5.88 10.75 1.93
C ASP A 82 6.59 9.38 1.98
N LEU A 83 6.12 8.41 1.17
CA LEU A 83 6.71 7.08 1.06
C LEU A 83 7.84 7.00 0.03
N GLY A 84 8.11 8.03 -0.77
CA GLY A 84 9.10 8.01 -1.84
C GLY A 84 8.74 7.04 -2.97
N ILE A 85 7.44 6.79 -3.17
CA ILE A 85 6.92 6.02 -4.29
C ILE A 85 6.67 7.03 -5.43
N PRO A 86 7.23 6.79 -6.63
CA PRO A 86 7.09 7.70 -7.77
C PRO A 86 5.67 7.73 -8.35
#